data_AF-A0A7L4PKB8-F1
#
_entry.id   AF-A0A7L4PKB8-F1
#
_cell.length_a   1.000
_cell.length_b   1.000
_cell.length_c   1.000
_cell.angle_alpha   90.00
_cell.angle_beta   90.00
_cell.angle_gamma   90.00
#
_symmetry.space_group_name_H-M   'P 1'
#
loop_
_entity.id
_entity.type
_entity.pdbx_description
1 polymer ?
#
loop_
_entity_poly.entity_id
_entity_poly.type
_entity_poly.pdbx_seq_one_letter_code
_entity_poly.pdbx_strand_id
1 'polypeptide(L)'
;MALFLLAVAQAEGIDVSVTLDQIDSQNQPYDVNRTIVYSVHLSGANSSTSCSVLLEVGPDLHHSNLKNSYRDSVDLEPGKASTLYFPVDFRSSAFMGEEYQEWLLDLENASPWSLAWYRLEVISEDPTDRPVLVDDYSGWPEMIKVVQLSRDQSVTPAEGTRDDVYLYSASFFCTHKENISLQVAPSPQGPWTPLGERAYTAPGSWQTLEWEDVALNFDFETASYRFKGWEFSPAFEGPSRPILVQIQNSTVFPERALADQNFSFQVQLLATKEMEVSLVLLDPARNYTSSRGRLKYAKAPTWETLAWRDVSLLDMARFNGSTVYFFEFYTPDEEAPFATSRLLTGRYYQGPKLILMEMGNATVAPGNG
;
A
#
# COMPACT_ATOMS: atom_id res chain seq x y z
N MET A 1 -33.98 -6.69 2.80
CA MET A 1 -34.54 -6.06 1.59
C MET A 1 -35.46 -4.96 2.06
N ALA A 2 -34.94 -3.74 2.17
CA ALA A 2 -35.72 -2.57 2.57
C ALA A 2 -36.10 -1.85 1.27
N LEU A 3 -37.32 -2.07 0.80
CA LEU A 3 -37.88 -1.35 -0.34
C LEU A 3 -38.34 0.01 0.19
N PHE A 4 -37.61 1.08 -0.12
CA PHE A 4 -38.07 2.44 0.21
C PHE A 4 -38.99 2.91 -0.93
N LEU A 5 -40.30 2.96 -0.68
CA LEU A 5 -41.26 3.66 -1.54
C LEU A 5 -41.11 5.17 -1.32
N LEU A 6 -40.76 5.93 -2.37
CA LEU A 6 -40.29 7.32 -2.23
C LEU A 6 -41.31 8.41 -2.58
N ALA A 7 -42.18 8.16 -3.52
CA ALA A 7 -43.26 9.09 -3.82
C ALA A 7 -44.38 8.28 -4.47
N VAL A 8 -45.62 8.55 -4.06
CA VAL A 8 -46.80 8.02 -4.71
C VAL A 8 -47.62 9.23 -5.13
N ALA A 9 -47.68 9.48 -6.44
CA ALA A 9 -48.65 10.41 -6.99
C ALA A 9 -49.73 9.60 -7.71
N GLN A 10 -50.98 10.01 -7.46
CA GLN A 10 -52.14 9.53 -8.20
C GLN A 10 -52.71 10.71 -8.97
N ALA A 11 -52.80 10.59 -10.28
CA ALA A 11 -53.75 11.39 -11.04
C ALA A 11 -54.58 10.44 -11.90
N GLU A 12 -55.90 10.54 -11.72
CA GLU A 12 -56.97 9.99 -12.58
C GLU A 12 -56.66 8.67 -13.33
N GLY A 13 -56.13 7.67 -12.61
CA GLY A 13 -56.04 6.29 -13.11
C GLY A 13 -54.64 5.74 -13.34
N ILE A 14 -53.55 6.49 -13.10
CA ILE A 14 -52.19 5.93 -13.11
C ILE A 14 -51.48 6.26 -11.79
N ASP A 15 -51.03 5.20 -11.12
CA ASP A 15 -50.21 5.25 -9.92
C ASP A 15 -48.74 5.22 -10.32
N VAL A 16 -47.99 6.23 -9.89
CA VAL A 16 -46.57 6.38 -10.19
C VAL A 16 -45.75 6.33 -8.91
N SER A 17 -44.70 5.52 -8.90
CA SER A 17 -43.68 5.55 -7.85
C SER A 17 -42.28 5.41 -8.42
N VAL A 18 -41.30 6.00 -7.74
CA VAL A 18 -39.89 5.97 -8.14
C VAL A 18 -39.10 5.24 -7.05
N THR A 19 -38.19 4.37 -7.45
CA THR A 19 -37.17 3.79 -6.57
C THR A 19 -35.78 3.98 -7.19
N LEU A 20 -34.74 3.96 -6.36
CA LEU A 20 -33.36 4.03 -6.82
C LEU A 20 -32.64 2.75 -6.46
N ASP A 21 -31.79 2.30 -7.38
CA ASP A 21 -30.90 1.17 -7.18
C ASP A 21 -29.49 1.49 -7.71
N GLN A 22 -28.47 0.89 -7.09
CA GLN A 22 -27.10 0.92 -7.59
C GLN A 22 -26.46 -0.46 -7.40
N ILE A 23 -25.68 -0.92 -8.39
CA ILE A 23 -25.03 -2.24 -8.34
C ILE A 23 -24.12 -2.33 -7.10
N ASP A 24 -24.29 -3.40 -6.33
CA ASP A 24 -23.59 -3.70 -5.07
C ASP A 24 -23.86 -2.74 -3.90
N SER A 25 -24.83 -1.82 -4.03
CA SER A 25 -25.30 -0.98 -2.94
C SER A 25 -26.80 -1.15 -2.73
N GLN A 26 -27.22 -1.45 -1.50
CA GLN A 26 -28.64 -1.56 -1.15
C GLN A 26 -29.19 -0.37 -0.39
N ASN A 27 -28.35 0.61 -0.03
CA ASN A 27 -28.75 1.78 0.76
C ASN A 27 -27.91 3.01 0.37
N GLN A 28 -28.48 4.19 0.60
CA GLN A 28 -27.75 5.44 0.53
C GLN A 28 -26.70 5.59 1.65
N PRO A 29 -25.68 6.43 1.44
CA PRO A 29 -25.44 7.23 0.22
C PRO A 29 -24.89 6.39 -0.95
N TYR A 30 -25.21 6.78 -2.19
CA TYR A 30 -24.77 6.08 -3.41
C TYR A 30 -23.37 6.52 -3.85
N ASP A 31 -22.58 5.61 -4.40
CA ASP A 31 -21.28 5.93 -4.98
C ASP A 31 -21.46 6.74 -6.27
N VAL A 32 -21.06 8.02 -6.25
CA VAL A 32 -21.16 8.92 -7.41
C VAL A 32 -20.34 8.43 -8.61
N ASN A 33 -19.35 7.55 -8.39
CA ASN A 33 -18.53 6.98 -9.46
C ASN A 33 -19.22 5.83 -10.20
N ARG A 34 -20.41 5.42 -9.76
CA ARG A 34 -21.20 4.36 -10.37
C ARG A 34 -22.55 4.91 -10.83
N THR A 35 -23.11 4.28 -11.85
CA THR A 35 -24.44 4.61 -12.34
C THR A 35 -25.50 4.35 -11.27
N ILE A 36 -26.39 5.32 -11.07
CA ILE A 36 -27.59 5.19 -10.23
C ILE A 36 -28.79 4.99 -11.16
N VAL A 37 -29.59 3.95 -10.93
CA VAL A 37 -30.74 3.61 -11.77
C VAL A 37 -32.02 4.12 -11.12
N TYR A 38 -32.75 4.98 -11.81
CA TYR A 38 -34.11 5.38 -11.43
C TYR A 38 -35.10 4.39 -12.01
N SER A 39 -35.75 3.62 -11.14
CA SER A 39 -36.79 2.65 -11.47
C SER A 39 -38.15 3.32 -11.29
N VAL A 40 -38.81 3.64 -12.40
CA VAL A 40 -40.13 4.28 -12.40
C VAL A 40 -41.19 3.21 -12.57
N HIS A 41 -41.94 2.94 -11.51
CA HIS A 41 -43.04 1.98 -11.49
C HIS A 41 -44.35 2.68 -11.83
N LEU A 42 -45.05 2.14 -12.82
CA LEU A 42 -46.35 2.62 -13.29
C LEU A 42 -47.37 1.50 -13.11
N SER A 43 -48.55 1.82 -12.56
CA SER A 43 -49.62 0.85 -12.38
C SER A 43 -50.99 1.54 -12.31
N GLY A 44 -52.07 0.77 -12.12
CA GLY A 44 -53.41 1.33 -11.85
C GLY A 44 -54.24 1.70 -13.07
N ALA A 45 -53.68 1.58 -14.29
CA ALA A 45 -54.38 1.93 -15.53
C ALA A 45 -55.76 1.24 -15.66
N ASN A 46 -56.79 2.03 -15.97
CA ASN A 46 -58.17 1.55 -16.13
C ASN A 46 -58.47 1.00 -17.53
N SER A 47 -57.72 1.44 -18.53
CA SER A 47 -57.79 1.05 -19.94
C SER A 47 -56.37 0.83 -20.47
N SER A 48 -56.25 0.17 -21.62
CA SER A 48 -54.95 0.05 -22.29
C SER A 48 -54.53 1.43 -22.77
N THR A 49 -53.42 1.96 -22.27
CA THR A 49 -52.90 3.29 -22.64
C THR A 49 -51.39 3.26 -22.83
N SER A 50 -50.90 4.02 -23.80
CA SER A 50 -49.48 4.31 -23.99
C SER A 50 -49.11 5.48 -23.10
N CYS A 51 -48.07 5.32 -22.30
CA CYS A 51 -47.56 6.35 -21.40
C CYS A 51 -46.16 6.76 -21.81
N SER A 52 -45.94 8.07 -22.03
CA SER A 52 -44.60 8.65 -22.13
C SER A 52 -44.15 9.17 -20.78
N VAL A 53 -42.95 8.81 -20.38
CA VAL A 53 -42.30 9.26 -19.15
C VAL A 53 -41.12 10.15 -19.51
N LEU A 54 -41.09 11.35 -18.94
CA LEU A 54 -39.96 12.28 -18.97
C LEU A 54 -39.37 12.38 -17.56
N LEU A 55 -38.14 11.93 -17.38
CA LEU A 55 -37.38 12.08 -16.15
C LEU A 55 -36.31 13.15 -16.35
N GLU A 56 -36.35 14.20 -15.54
CA GLU A 56 -35.29 15.19 -15.40
C GLU A 56 -34.55 14.97 -14.08
N VAL A 57 -33.23 14.96 -14.11
CA VAL A 57 -32.39 14.79 -12.92
C VAL A 57 -31.32 15.88 -12.92
N GLY A 58 -31.06 16.48 -11.76
CA GLY A 58 -29.97 17.44 -11.57
C GLY A 58 -29.13 17.10 -10.33
N PRO A 59 -27.84 17.49 -10.33
CA PRO A 59 -26.94 17.21 -9.23
C PRO A 59 -27.17 18.19 -8.09
N ASP A 60 -27.70 19.39 -8.36
CA ASP A 60 -27.80 20.47 -7.39
C ASP A 60 -29.12 21.24 -7.58
N LEU A 61 -29.94 21.27 -6.52
CA LEU A 61 -31.23 21.93 -6.47
C LEU A 61 -31.13 23.47 -6.53
N HIS A 62 -29.98 24.05 -6.15
CA HIS A 62 -29.73 25.48 -6.28
C HIS A 62 -29.37 25.89 -7.72
N HIS A 63 -28.95 24.92 -8.54
CA HIS A 63 -28.52 25.11 -9.92
C HIS A 63 -29.33 24.22 -10.87
N SER A 64 -30.66 24.36 -10.87
CA SER A 64 -31.60 23.53 -11.66
C SER A 64 -31.37 23.52 -13.18
N ASN A 65 -30.51 24.41 -13.70
CA ASN A 65 -30.10 24.42 -15.11
C ASN A 65 -29.10 23.31 -15.44
N LEU A 66 -28.35 22.82 -14.45
CA LEU A 66 -27.49 21.64 -14.57
C LEU A 66 -28.37 20.41 -14.44
N LYS A 67 -28.81 19.86 -15.57
CA LYS A 67 -29.68 18.68 -15.58
C LYS A 67 -29.51 17.83 -16.83
N ASN A 68 -29.92 16.58 -16.72
CA ASN A 68 -30.12 15.66 -17.83
C ASN A 68 -31.60 15.30 -17.90
N SER A 69 -32.09 15.08 -19.12
CA SER A 69 -33.46 14.66 -19.39
C SER A 69 -33.46 13.32 -20.11
N TYR A 70 -34.27 12.40 -19.62
CA TYR A 70 -34.43 11.05 -20.13
C TYR A 70 -35.90 10.85 -20.50
N ARG A 71 -36.15 10.19 -21.63
CA ARG A 71 -37.51 9.91 -22.09
C ARG A 71 -37.61 8.46 -22.52
N ASP A 72 -38.66 7.80 -22.06
CA ASP A 72 -39.04 6.47 -22.53
C ASP A 72 -40.57 6.34 -22.51
N SER A 73 -41.10 5.26 -23.08
CA SER A 73 -42.54 5.00 -23.16
C SER A 73 -42.86 3.53 -22.94
N VAL A 74 -44.04 3.26 -22.37
CA VAL A 74 -44.53 1.89 -22.17
C VAL A 74 -46.03 1.81 -22.35
N ASP A 75 -46.48 0.71 -22.92
CA ASP A 75 -47.89 0.34 -22.96
C ASP A 75 -48.30 -0.27 -21.61
N LEU A 76 -49.28 0.34 -20.96
CA LEU A 76 -49.87 -0.14 -19.71
C LEU A 76 -51.21 -0.80 -20.00
N GLU A 77 -51.27 -2.11 -19.75
CA GLU A 77 -52.53 -2.85 -19.80
C GLU A 77 -53.31 -2.70 -18.49
N PRO A 78 -54.66 -2.81 -18.54
CA PRO A 78 -55.50 -2.71 -17.35
C PRO A 78 -55.09 -3.68 -16.25
N GLY A 79 -54.89 -3.15 -15.04
CA GLY A 79 -54.53 -3.93 -13.86
C GLY A 79 -53.12 -4.53 -13.85
N LYS A 80 -52.27 -4.21 -14.85
CA LYS A 80 -50.84 -4.58 -14.85
C LYS A 80 -49.98 -3.42 -14.34
N ALA A 81 -48.78 -3.78 -13.90
CA ALA A 81 -47.73 -2.84 -13.56
C ALA A 81 -46.55 -3.00 -14.54
N SER A 82 -45.92 -1.89 -14.87
CA SER A 82 -44.72 -1.82 -15.70
C SER A 82 -43.65 -1.01 -15.00
N THR A 83 -42.38 -1.25 -15.32
CA THR A 83 -41.25 -0.49 -14.75
C THR A 83 -40.33 -0.04 -15.87
N LEU A 84 -40.01 1.25 -15.88
CA LEU A 84 -39.00 1.85 -16.75
C LEU A 84 -37.73 2.11 -15.94
N TYR A 85 -36.58 1.92 -16.57
CA TYR A 85 -35.27 2.04 -15.92
C TYR A 85 -34.45 3.14 -16.59
N PHE A 86 -34.06 4.14 -15.81
CA PHE A 86 -33.26 5.27 -16.29
C PHE A 86 -31.89 5.27 -15.61
N PRO A 87 -30.83 4.78 -16.28
CA PRO A 87 -29.48 4.85 -15.75
C PRO A 87 -28.95 6.28 -15.82
N VAL A 88 -28.55 6.81 -14.67
CA VAL A 88 -28.00 8.17 -14.52
C VAL A 88 -26.55 8.10 -14.09
N ASP A 89 -25.67 8.71 -14.88
CA ASP A 89 -24.27 8.93 -14.53
C ASP A 89 -24.10 10.36 -13.99
N PHE A 90 -23.92 10.46 -12.68
CA PHE A 90 -23.72 11.73 -11.99
C PHE A 90 -22.34 12.36 -12.27
N ARG A 91 -21.46 11.68 -13.01
CA ARG A 91 -20.21 12.23 -13.57
C ARG A 91 -20.33 12.70 -15.02
N SER A 92 -21.53 12.69 -15.58
CA SER A 92 -21.81 13.27 -16.89
C SER A 92 -21.37 14.73 -16.96
N SER A 93 -20.82 15.16 -18.10
CA SER A 93 -20.45 16.56 -18.34
C SER A 93 -21.61 17.54 -18.21
N ALA A 94 -22.86 17.07 -18.35
CA ALA A 94 -24.06 17.89 -18.16
C ALA A 94 -24.29 18.36 -16.72
N PHE A 95 -23.66 17.68 -15.76
CA PHE A 95 -23.73 18.00 -14.33
C PHE A 95 -22.53 18.79 -13.84
N MET A 96 -21.47 18.92 -14.65
CA MET A 96 -20.24 19.58 -14.25
C MET A 96 -20.40 21.09 -14.27
N GLY A 97 -20.45 21.67 -13.08
CA GLY A 97 -20.39 23.11 -12.85
C GLY A 97 -20.54 23.42 -11.37
N GLU A 98 -20.16 24.65 -11.00
CA GLU A 98 -20.41 25.23 -9.68
C GLU A 98 -19.92 24.34 -8.52
N GLU A 99 -20.62 24.38 -7.39
CA GLU A 99 -20.26 23.69 -6.14
C GLU A 99 -20.21 22.16 -6.28
N TYR A 100 -21.07 21.57 -7.12
CA TYR A 100 -21.06 20.13 -7.35
C TYR A 100 -19.75 19.65 -7.96
N GLN A 101 -19.21 20.39 -8.93
CA GLN A 101 -17.92 20.07 -9.53
C GLN A 101 -16.77 20.22 -8.52
N GLU A 102 -16.80 21.28 -7.71
CA GLU A 102 -15.80 21.48 -6.65
C GLU A 102 -15.84 20.33 -5.63
N TRP A 103 -17.03 19.94 -5.18
CA TRP A 103 -17.21 18.77 -4.33
C TRP A 103 -16.70 17.51 -5.01
N LEU A 104 -17.02 17.26 -6.28
CA LEU A 104 -16.62 16.04 -6.98
C LEU A 104 -15.10 15.90 -7.12
N LEU A 105 -14.39 17.03 -7.28
CA LEU A 105 -12.94 17.08 -7.49
C LEU A 105 -12.12 17.11 -6.19
N ASP A 106 -12.71 17.58 -5.08
CA ASP A 106 -12.05 17.56 -3.78
C ASP A 106 -12.10 16.15 -3.16
N LEU A 107 -11.03 15.38 -3.35
CA LEU A 107 -10.92 14.01 -2.83
C LEU A 107 -10.80 13.94 -1.28
N GLU A 108 -10.47 15.04 -0.62
CA GLU A 108 -10.36 15.11 0.85
C GLU A 108 -11.69 15.48 1.51
N ASN A 109 -12.65 16.01 0.74
CA ASN A 109 -13.99 16.27 1.25
C ASN A 109 -14.81 14.97 1.32
N ALA A 110 -14.94 14.40 2.51
CA ALA A 110 -15.75 13.20 2.77
C ALA A 110 -17.25 13.48 3.02
N SER A 111 -17.70 14.73 2.91
CA SER A 111 -19.11 15.06 3.14
C SER A 111 -19.96 14.42 2.04
N PRO A 112 -21.10 13.79 2.39
CA PRO A 112 -22.05 13.37 1.38
C PRO A 112 -22.61 14.57 0.64
N TRP A 113 -23.00 14.36 -0.61
CA TRP A 113 -23.71 15.32 -1.42
C TRP A 113 -25.21 15.05 -1.35
N SER A 114 -25.94 15.96 -0.72
CA SER A 114 -27.37 15.84 -0.45
C SER A 114 -28.17 16.99 -1.08
N LEU A 115 -27.79 17.41 -2.30
CA LEU A 115 -28.46 18.48 -3.05
C LEU A 115 -29.05 18.02 -4.38
N ALA A 116 -28.97 16.72 -4.69
CA ALA A 116 -29.56 16.18 -5.90
C ALA A 116 -31.09 16.28 -5.90
N TRP A 117 -31.66 16.27 -7.10
CA TRP A 117 -33.11 16.35 -7.28
C TRP A 117 -33.54 15.61 -8.53
N TYR A 118 -34.82 15.24 -8.59
CA TYR A 118 -35.44 14.75 -9.81
C TYR A 118 -36.85 15.30 -10.00
N ARG A 119 -37.28 15.34 -11.25
CA ARG A 119 -38.65 15.65 -11.66
C ARG A 119 -39.09 14.67 -12.73
N LEU A 120 -40.22 14.03 -12.52
CA LEU A 120 -40.84 13.05 -13.38
C LEU A 120 -42.18 13.58 -13.86
N GLU A 121 -42.40 13.50 -15.16
CA GLU A 121 -43.67 13.80 -15.81
C GLU A 121 -44.12 12.57 -16.59
N VAL A 122 -45.31 12.07 -16.28
CA VAL A 122 -45.95 10.94 -16.97
C VAL A 122 -47.15 11.47 -17.74
N ILE A 123 -47.15 11.28 -19.05
CA ILE A 123 -48.19 11.73 -19.97
C ILE A 123 -48.80 10.49 -20.61
N SER A 124 -50.10 10.27 -20.37
CA SER A 124 -50.92 9.31 -21.10
C SER A 124 -51.24 9.87 -22.49
N GLU A 125 -51.32 9.00 -23.50
CA GLU A 125 -51.77 9.40 -24.84
C GLU A 125 -53.27 9.75 -24.89
N ASP A 126 -54.05 9.41 -23.86
CA ASP A 126 -55.42 9.88 -23.74
C ASP A 126 -55.42 11.40 -23.45
N PRO A 127 -55.94 12.24 -24.36
CA PRO A 127 -55.92 13.69 -24.20
C PRO A 127 -56.82 14.19 -23.06
N THR A 128 -57.65 13.32 -22.48
CA THR A 128 -58.47 13.65 -21.30
C THR A 128 -57.73 13.44 -19.99
N ASP A 129 -56.65 12.67 -19.98
CA ASP A 129 -55.83 12.42 -18.81
C ASP A 129 -54.93 13.61 -18.51
N ARG A 130 -54.86 13.99 -17.24
CA ARG A 130 -53.90 15.00 -16.78
C ARG A 130 -52.53 14.37 -16.58
N PRO A 131 -51.43 15.07 -16.91
CA PRO A 131 -50.09 14.59 -16.60
C PRO A 131 -49.93 14.33 -15.10
N VAL A 132 -49.33 13.18 -14.76
CA VAL A 132 -48.88 12.91 -13.39
C VAL A 132 -47.50 13.54 -13.23
N LEU A 133 -47.36 14.40 -12.23
CA LEU A 133 -46.08 15.02 -11.86
C LEU A 133 -45.62 14.45 -10.52
N VAL A 134 -44.38 13.97 -10.49
CA VAL A 134 -43.68 13.54 -9.28
C VAL A 134 -42.35 14.25 -9.24
N ASP A 135 -42.08 15.03 -8.21
CA ASP A 135 -40.81 15.71 -8.04
C ASP A 135 -40.29 15.57 -6.62
N ASP A 136 -38.97 15.56 -6.51
CA ASP A 136 -38.25 15.50 -5.24
C ASP A 136 -37.05 16.44 -5.32
N TYR A 137 -37.12 17.49 -4.49
CA TYR A 137 -36.07 18.48 -4.29
C TYR A 137 -35.52 18.43 -2.86
N SER A 138 -35.66 17.30 -2.17
CA SER A 138 -35.21 17.12 -0.78
C SER A 138 -33.71 16.87 -0.64
N GLY A 139 -32.97 16.80 -1.75
CA GLY A 139 -31.55 16.43 -1.74
C GLY A 139 -31.30 14.96 -2.09
N TRP A 140 -32.27 14.30 -2.73
CA TRP A 140 -32.27 12.87 -2.99
C TRP A 140 -31.99 12.56 -4.49
N PRO A 141 -31.05 11.65 -4.82
CA PRO A 141 -30.27 10.82 -3.91
C PRO A 141 -29.15 11.55 -3.16
N GLU A 142 -28.89 11.08 -1.94
CA GLU A 142 -27.61 11.36 -1.28
C GLU A 142 -26.49 10.54 -1.94
N MET A 143 -25.37 11.20 -2.25
CA MET A 143 -24.22 10.61 -2.94
C MET A 143 -22.92 10.78 -2.16
N ILE A 144 -21.98 9.87 -2.34
CA ILE A 144 -20.62 9.94 -1.81
C ILE A 144 -19.60 9.68 -2.92
N LYS A 145 -18.41 10.28 -2.79
CA LYS A 145 -17.24 9.84 -3.56
C LYS A 145 -16.64 8.67 -2.82
N VAL A 146 -16.54 7.48 -3.41
CA VAL A 146 -15.78 6.39 -2.78
C VAL A 146 -14.29 6.61 -3.03
N VAL A 147 -13.54 6.93 -1.97
CA VAL A 147 -12.09 7.16 -2.01
C VAL A 147 -11.47 6.38 -0.85
N GLN A 148 -10.37 5.67 -1.13
CA GLN A 148 -9.56 4.95 -0.15
C GLN A 148 -8.08 5.31 -0.38
N LEU A 149 -7.49 6.08 0.52
CA LEU A 149 -6.08 6.42 0.53
C LEU A 149 -5.38 5.69 1.68
N SER A 150 -4.10 5.36 1.49
CA SER A 150 -3.28 4.76 2.54
C SER A 150 -1.89 5.38 2.59
N ARG A 151 -1.32 5.48 3.80
CA ARG A 151 0.05 5.93 4.07
C ARG A 151 0.61 5.25 5.32
N ASP A 152 1.89 5.49 5.61
CA ASP A 152 2.59 5.01 6.81
C ASP A 152 2.47 3.49 6.98
N GLN A 153 2.50 2.74 5.87
CA GLN A 153 2.41 1.28 5.89
C GLN A 153 3.68 0.69 6.51
N SER A 154 3.51 -0.23 7.46
CA SER A 154 4.64 -0.87 8.11
C SER A 154 4.34 -2.30 8.53
N VAL A 155 5.41 -3.08 8.67
CA VAL A 155 5.39 -4.40 9.28
C VAL A 155 6.52 -4.51 10.29
N THR A 156 6.22 -5.05 11.47
CA THR A 156 7.20 -5.28 12.53
C THR A 156 7.05 -6.71 13.09
N PRO A 157 8.13 -7.48 13.21
CA PRO A 157 9.50 -7.17 12.77
C PRO A 157 9.63 -7.15 11.24
N ALA A 158 10.58 -6.35 10.73
CA ALA A 158 10.88 -6.28 9.29
C ALA A 158 11.60 -7.54 8.77
N GLU A 159 12.18 -8.33 9.68
CA GLU A 159 12.80 -9.61 9.36
C GLU A 159 12.19 -10.72 10.21
N GLY A 160 12.10 -11.92 9.63
CA GLY A 160 11.72 -13.12 10.36
C GLY A 160 11.42 -14.30 9.44
N THR A 161 10.72 -15.27 9.98
CA THR A 161 10.35 -16.52 9.34
C THR A 161 8.84 -16.74 9.45
N ARG A 162 8.37 -17.80 8.80
CA ARG A 162 6.95 -18.23 8.87
C ARG A 162 6.48 -18.57 10.30
N ASP A 163 7.40 -18.87 11.20
CA ASP A 163 7.11 -19.25 12.58
C ASP A 163 7.02 -18.03 13.52
N ASP A 164 7.36 -16.83 13.02
CA ASP A 164 7.26 -15.57 13.75
C ASP A 164 5.87 -14.94 13.58
N VAL A 165 5.53 -14.04 14.51
CA VAL A 165 4.30 -13.23 14.47
C VAL A 165 4.63 -11.79 14.10
N TYR A 166 3.75 -11.18 13.32
CA TYR A 166 3.95 -9.86 12.76
C TYR A 166 2.81 -8.91 13.14
N LEU A 167 3.17 -7.64 13.33
CA LEU A 167 2.26 -6.50 13.40
C LEU A 167 2.30 -5.78 12.07
N TYR A 168 1.19 -5.75 11.36
CA TYR A 168 1.00 -4.88 10.19
C TYR A 168 0.19 -3.66 10.60
N SER A 169 0.61 -2.48 10.15
CA SER A 169 -0.14 -1.25 10.37
C SER A 169 -0.13 -0.37 9.13
N ALA A 170 -1.21 0.41 8.96
CA ALA A 170 -1.27 1.46 7.97
C ALA A 170 -2.32 2.50 8.37
N SER A 171 -2.07 3.75 7.99
CA SER A 171 -3.02 4.85 8.15
C SER A 171 -3.89 4.94 6.90
N PHE A 172 -5.21 4.94 7.07
CA PHE A 172 -6.19 5.04 6.00
C PHE A 172 -7.01 6.31 6.10
N PHE A 173 -7.38 6.84 4.94
CA PHE A 173 -8.42 7.84 4.79
C PHE A 173 -9.47 7.27 3.84
N CYS A 174 -10.69 7.09 4.34
CA CYS A 174 -11.82 6.70 3.53
C CYS A 174 -12.96 7.70 3.70
N THR A 175 -13.74 7.89 2.65
CA THR A 175 -14.93 8.76 2.64
C THR A 175 -16.18 8.05 3.14
N HIS A 176 -16.10 6.75 3.43
CA HIS A 176 -17.20 5.93 3.93
C HIS A 176 -16.67 4.90 4.94
N LYS A 177 -17.59 4.29 5.70
CA LYS A 177 -17.24 3.20 6.62
C LYS A 177 -17.08 1.92 5.81
N GLU A 178 -15.99 1.20 6.08
CA GLU A 178 -15.72 -0.07 5.41
C GLU A 178 -14.86 -0.99 6.28
N ASN A 179 -14.82 -2.26 5.91
CA ASN A 179 -13.85 -3.21 6.46
C ASN A 179 -12.69 -3.35 5.47
N ILE A 180 -11.49 -3.04 5.94
CA ILE A 180 -10.27 -3.19 5.18
C ILE A 180 -9.63 -4.53 5.57
N SER A 181 -9.38 -5.39 4.58
CA SER A 181 -8.74 -6.69 4.75
C SER A 181 -7.24 -6.61 4.49
N LEU A 182 -6.42 -7.16 5.39
CA LEU A 182 -5.02 -7.42 5.13
C LEU A 182 -4.88 -8.68 4.29
N GLN A 183 -4.12 -8.61 3.20
CA GLN A 183 -3.73 -9.77 2.40
C GLN A 183 -2.21 -9.86 2.31
N VAL A 184 -1.68 -11.08 2.40
CA VAL A 184 -0.24 -11.35 2.29
C VAL A 184 0.04 -12.38 1.20
N ALA A 185 1.27 -12.42 0.71
CA ALA A 185 1.72 -13.37 -0.29
C ALA A 185 3.23 -13.66 -0.15
N PRO A 186 3.71 -14.81 -0.68
CA PRO A 186 5.14 -15.10 -0.74
C PRO A 186 5.91 -14.21 -1.73
N SER A 187 5.20 -13.54 -2.65
CA SER A 187 5.75 -12.53 -3.57
C SER A 187 4.65 -11.57 -4.05
N PRO A 188 4.98 -10.44 -4.73
CA PRO A 188 3.99 -9.48 -5.22
C PRO A 188 3.01 -10.06 -6.25
N GLN A 189 3.33 -11.20 -6.86
CA GLN A 189 2.49 -11.87 -7.85
C GLN A 189 1.44 -12.80 -7.20
N GLY A 190 1.51 -13.01 -5.89
CA GLY A 190 0.63 -13.93 -5.16
C GLY A 190 1.21 -15.35 -5.03
N PRO A 191 0.41 -16.33 -4.60
CA PRO A 191 -1.02 -16.21 -4.26
C PRO A 191 -1.27 -15.35 -3.02
N TRP A 192 -2.35 -14.58 -3.05
CA TRP A 192 -2.75 -13.68 -1.96
C TRP A 192 -3.66 -14.39 -0.95
N THR A 193 -3.30 -14.34 0.33
CA THR A 193 -4.03 -14.94 1.45
C THR A 193 -4.57 -13.85 2.37
N PRO A 194 -5.88 -13.79 2.65
CA PRO A 194 -6.45 -12.83 3.59
C PRO A 194 -6.13 -13.22 5.05
N LEU A 195 -5.68 -12.27 5.87
CA LEU A 195 -5.30 -12.47 7.27
C LEU A 195 -6.13 -11.67 8.28
N GLY A 196 -7.32 -11.24 7.85
CA GLY A 196 -8.31 -10.59 8.71
C GLY A 196 -8.70 -9.20 8.24
N GLU A 197 -9.71 -8.64 8.91
CA GLU A 197 -10.31 -7.35 8.57
C GLU A 197 -10.28 -6.39 9.77
N ARG A 198 -10.23 -5.10 9.47
CA ARG A 198 -10.36 -4.01 10.44
C ARG A 198 -11.36 -2.98 9.93
N ALA A 199 -12.25 -2.57 10.82
CA ALA A 199 -13.27 -1.59 10.50
C ALA A 199 -12.66 -0.17 10.51
N TYR A 200 -12.79 0.51 9.39
CA TYR A 200 -12.60 1.96 9.31
C TYR A 200 -13.92 2.64 9.69
N THR A 201 -13.89 3.46 10.73
CA THR A 201 -15.11 3.90 11.42
C THR A 201 -15.36 5.40 11.39
N ALA A 202 -14.36 6.19 11.02
CA ALA A 202 -14.41 7.65 11.04
C ALA A 202 -14.17 8.25 9.64
N PRO A 203 -15.19 8.24 8.75
CA PRO A 203 -15.11 8.87 7.43
C PRO A 203 -14.52 10.28 7.44
N GLY A 204 -13.66 10.57 6.48
CA GLY A 204 -13.02 11.88 6.34
C GLY A 204 -11.90 12.15 7.33
N SER A 205 -11.43 11.14 8.07
CA SER A 205 -10.33 11.28 9.02
C SER A 205 -9.28 10.20 8.81
N TRP A 206 -8.01 10.54 9.01
CA TRP A 206 -6.96 9.52 9.01
C TRP A 206 -7.10 8.63 10.24
N GLN A 207 -7.22 7.32 10.02
CA GLN A 207 -7.28 6.31 11.07
C GLN A 207 -6.20 5.26 10.83
N THR A 208 -5.37 4.99 11.84
CA THR A 208 -4.42 3.87 11.80
C THR A 208 -5.16 2.57 12.13
N LEU A 209 -5.01 1.58 11.26
CA LEU A 209 -5.52 0.23 11.46
C LEU A 209 -4.35 -0.73 11.66
N GLU A 210 -4.51 -1.65 12.60
CA GLU A 210 -3.46 -2.58 13.02
C GLU A 210 -3.96 -4.03 12.99
N TRP A 211 -3.17 -4.91 12.39
CA TRP A 211 -3.36 -6.35 12.38
C TRP A 211 -2.23 -6.97 13.19
N GLU A 212 -2.57 -7.40 14.39
CA GLU A 212 -1.66 -8.01 15.37
C GLU A 212 -1.65 -9.54 15.23
N ASP A 213 -0.60 -10.17 15.77
CA ASP A 213 -0.41 -11.63 15.85
C ASP A 213 -0.56 -12.35 14.50
N VAL A 214 -0.10 -11.69 13.44
CA VAL A 214 -0.23 -12.19 12.07
C VAL A 214 0.86 -13.22 11.80
N ALA A 215 0.50 -14.50 11.68
CA ALA A 215 1.41 -15.57 11.29
C ALA A 215 1.35 -15.81 9.78
N LEU A 216 2.53 -15.98 9.16
CA LEU A 216 2.64 -16.28 7.73
C LEU A 216 2.74 -17.78 7.53
N ASN A 217 1.73 -18.41 6.91
CA ASN A 217 1.68 -19.87 6.75
C ASN A 217 2.41 -20.39 5.50
N PHE A 218 3.38 -19.63 4.99
CA PHE A 218 4.16 -19.96 3.80
C PHE A 218 5.63 -19.56 3.99
N ASP A 219 6.51 -20.21 3.25
CA ASP A 219 7.92 -19.81 3.16
C ASP A 219 8.07 -18.63 2.20
N PHE A 220 8.93 -17.68 2.57
CA PHE A 220 9.22 -16.49 1.77
C PHE A 220 10.70 -16.11 1.91
N GLU A 221 11.22 -15.42 0.89
CA GLU A 221 12.50 -14.72 0.97
C GLU A 221 12.29 -13.25 1.31
N THR A 222 11.30 -12.63 0.68
CA THR A 222 10.70 -11.34 1.04
C THR A 222 9.21 -11.48 0.76
N ALA A 223 8.39 -11.45 1.80
CA ALA A 223 6.96 -11.53 1.65
C ALA A 223 6.41 -10.23 1.03
N SER A 224 5.14 -10.24 0.66
CA SER A 224 4.44 -9.03 0.22
C SER A 224 3.10 -8.93 0.93
N TYR A 225 2.62 -7.72 1.12
CA TYR A 225 1.29 -7.47 1.66
C TYR A 225 0.56 -6.37 0.89
N ARG A 226 -0.76 -6.36 0.99
CA ARG A 226 -1.63 -5.31 0.46
C ARG A 226 -2.90 -5.23 1.28
N PHE A 227 -3.64 -4.15 1.10
CA PHE A 227 -4.92 -3.92 1.74
C PHE A 227 -6.03 -3.98 0.72
N LYS A 228 -7.14 -4.64 1.08
CA LYS A 228 -8.33 -4.75 0.26
C LYS A 228 -9.51 -4.18 1.04
N GLY A 229 -9.91 -2.97 0.70
CA GLY A 229 -11.22 -2.43 1.06
C GLY A 229 -12.13 -2.50 -0.15
N TRP A 230 -12.77 -1.37 -0.47
CA TRP A 230 -13.47 -1.19 -1.75
C TRP A 230 -12.51 -1.32 -2.95
N GLU A 231 -11.31 -0.76 -2.81
CA GLU A 231 -10.22 -0.89 -3.77
C GLU A 231 -9.00 -1.60 -3.16
N PHE A 232 -8.18 -2.17 -4.05
CA PHE A 232 -6.89 -2.72 -3.64
C PHE A 232 -5.86 -1.61 -3.52
N SER A 233 -5.12 -1.59 -2.42
CA SER A 233 -3.87 -0.85 -2.37
C SER A 233 -2.85 -1.48 -3.34
N PRO A 234 -1.79 -0.74 -3.71
CA PRO A 234 -0.59 -1.36 -4.27
C PRO A 234 -0.03 -2.43 -3.32
N ALA A 235 0.80 -3.31 -3.86
CA ALA A 235 1.56 -4.27 -3.06
C ALA A 235 2.76 -3.58 -2.40
N PHE A 236 3.00 -3.92 -1.15
CA PHE A 236 4.12 -3.45 -0.33
C PHE A 236 5.05 -4.61 0.02
N GLU A 237 6.31 -4.30 0.26
CA GLU A 237 7.29 -5.28 0.76
C GLU A 237 7.02 -5.63 2.21
N GLY A 238 6.80 -6.91 2.47
CA GLY A 238 6.58 -7.46 3.81
C GLY A 238 7.88 -7.86 4.49
N PRO A 239 7.81 -8.72 5.51
CA PRO A 239 9.00 -9.17 6.21
C PRO A 239 9.92 -9.96 5.27
N SER A 240 11.22 -9.80 5.49
CA SER A 240 12.27 -10.53 4.77
C SER A 240 12.88 -11.62 5.63
N ARG A 241 13.30 -12.72 4.99
CA ARG A 241 14.02 -13.78 5.69
C ARG A 241 15.38 -13.24 6.17
N PRO A 242 15.75 -13.42 7.44
CA PRO A 242 16.99 -12.88 7.99
C PRO A 242 18.20 -13.46 7.26
N ILE A 243 19.21 -12.62 7.05
CA ILE A 243 20.49 -13.04 6.49
C ILE A 243 21.39 -13.54 7.63
N LEU A 244 21.55 -14.86 7.72
CA LEU A 244 22.43 -15.47 8.72
C LEU A 244 23.86 -15.52 8.18
N VAL A 245 24.83 -15.08 8.98
CA VAL A 245 26.25 -15.05 8.63
C VAL A 245 27.09 -15.82 9.64
N GLN A 246 27.92 -16.74 9.15
CA GLN A 246 28.94 -17.44 9.93
C GLN A 246 30.32 -17.17 9.37
N ILE A 247 31.30 -17.07 10.26
CA ILE A 247 32.67 -16.64 9.94
C ILE A 247 33.66 -17.53 10.67
N GLN A 248 34.64 -18.07 9.95
CA GLN A 248 35.69 -18.92 10.52
C GLN A 248 37.02 -18.81 9.77
N ASN A 249 38.06 -19.41 10.33
CA ASN A 249 39.37 -19.59 9.69
C ASN A 249 39.98 -18.29 9.13
N SER A 250 39.95 -17.23 9.93
CA SER A 250 40.58 -15.97 9.58
C SER A 250 42.10 -16.10 9.56
N THR A 251 42.75 -15.64 8.51
CA THR A 251 44.21 -15.59 8.40
C THR A 251 44.67 -14.19 8.02
N VAL A 252 45.85 -13.82 8.51
CA VAL A 252 46.49 -12.54 8.21
C VAL A 252 47.95 -12.79 7.81
N PHE A 253 48.40 -12.10 6.77
CA PHE A 253 49.78 -12.23 6.30
C PHE A 253 50.35 -10.88 5.83
N PRO A 254 51.55 -10.48 6.28
CA PRO A 254 52.36 -11.16 7.31
C PRO A 254 51.72 -11.01 8.70
N GLU A 255 52.04 -11.92 9.64
CA GLU A 255 51.55 -11.82 11.04
C GLU A 255 52.12 -10.59 11.77
N ARG A 256 53.28 -10.09 11.30
CA ARG A 256 53.95 -8.87 11.78
C ARG A 256 54.27 -8.01 10.58
N ALA A 257 53.96 -6.72 10.67
CA ALA A 257 54.16 -5.77 9.59
C ALA A 257 54.76 -4.47 10.12
N LEU A 258 55.58 -3.81 9.31
CA LEU A 258 55.87 -2.39 9.50
C LEU A 258 54.61 -1.57 9.16
N ALA A 259 54.51 -0.35 9.68
CA ALA A 259 53.29 0.44 9.52
C ALA A 259 53.06 0.96 8.09
N ASP A 260 54.11 0.96 7.26
CA ASP A 260 54.08 1.26 5.83
C ASP A 260 53.98 0.00 4.94
N GLN A 261 53.93 -1.19 5.55
CA GLN A 261 53.81 -2.46 4.84
C GLN A 261 52.34 -2.87 4.69
N ASN A 262 51.95 -3.18 3.44
CA ASN A 262 50.64 -3.73 3.16
C ASN A 262 50.52 -5.18 3.66
N PHE A 263 49.30 -5.60 4.01
CA PHE A 263 49.01 -6.97 4.42
C PHE A 263 47.84 -7.56 3.64
N SER A 264 47.68 -8.87 3.72
CA SER A 264 46.51 -9.61 3.21
C SER A 264 45.71 -10.19 4.37
N PHE A 265 44.39 -10.13 4.26
CA PHE A 265 43.46 -10.72 5.20
C PHE A 265 42.54 -11.69 4.47
N GLN A 266 42.33 -12.88 5.02
CA GLN A 266 41.40 -13.85 4.46
C GLN A 266 40.47 -14.39 5.53
N VAL A 267 39.26 -14.73 5.15
CA VAL A 267 38.29 -15.37 6.03
C VAL A 267 37.38 -16.30 5.25
N GLN A 268 36.91 -17.36 5.89
CA GLN A 268 35.83 -18.18 5.35
C GLN A 268 34.49 -17.64 5.86
N LEU A 269 33.57 -17.42 4.92
CA LEU A 269 32.23 -16.91 5.18
C LEU A 269 31.19 -17.90 4.65
N LEU A 270 30.13 -18.10 5.42
CA LEU A 270 28.94 -18.82 5.04
C LEU A 270 27.74 -17.92 5.35
N ALA A 271 26.91 -17.66 4.34
CA ALA A 271 25.70 -16.91 4.55
C ALA A 271 24.52 -17.46 3.75
N THR A 272 23.31 -17.12 4.15
CA THR A 272 22.08 -17.58 3.50
C THR A 272 21.83 -16.93 2.14
N LYS A 273 22.39 -15.75 1.87
CA LYS A 273 22.22 -14.98 0.62
C LYS A 273 23.56 -14.42 0.12
N GLU A 274 23.62 -14.10 -1.17
CA GLU A 274 24.72 -13.31 -1.73
C GLU A 274 24.78 -11.93 -1.06
N MET A 275 25.98 -11.40 -0.87
CA MET A 275 26.17 -10.09 -0.22
C MET A 275 27.53 -9.49 -0.60
N GLU A 276 27.69 -8.22 -0.29
CA GLU A 276 29.01 -7.61 -0.26
C GLU A 276 29.52 -7.52 1.18
N VAL A 277 30.80 -7.78 1.36
CA VAL A 277 31.45 -7.75 2.66
C VAL A 277 32.59 -6.75 2.60
N SER A 278 32.62 -5.80 3.52
CA SER A 278 33.77 -4.90 3.69
C SER A 278 34.59 -5.31 4.89
N LEU A 279 35.92 -5.24 4.75
CA LEU A 279 36.85 -5.29 5.86
C LEU A 279 37.04 -3.88 6.42
N VAL A 280 36.72 -3.70 7.69
CA VAL A 280 36.82 -2.40 8.36
C VAL A 280 37.93 -2.43 9.40
N LEU A 281 38.86 -1.50 9.29
CA LEU A 281 39.86 -1.22 10.32
C LEU A 281 39.23 -0.44 11.45
N LEU A 282 39.56 -0.80 12.69
CA LEU A 282 39.24 -0.03 13.88
C LEU A 282 40.53 0.41 14.58
N ASP A 283 40.69 1.72 14.77
CA ASP A 283 41.65 2.29 15.72
C ASP A 283 40.93 2.46 17.07
N PRO A 284 41.14 1.57 18.05
CA PRO A 284 40.45 1.66 19.33
C PRO A 284 40.87 2.88 20.15
N ALA A 285 42.05 3.47 19.91
CA ALA A 285 42.52 4.63 20.66
C ALA A 285 41.85 5.94 20.21
N ARG A 286 41.43 6.01 18.94
CA ARG A 286 40.80 7.19 18.34
C ARG A 286 39.33 6.99 18.01
N ASN A 287 38.80 5.77 18.20
CA ASN A 287 37.50 5.35 17.70
C ASN A 287 37.32 5.68 16.21
N TYR A 288 38.40 5.54 15.43
CA TYR A 288 38.42 5.83 14.00
C TYR A 288 38.22 4.52 13.23
N THR A 289 37.42 4.55 12.17
CA THR A 289 37.19 3.40 11.29
C THR A 289 37.52 3.73 9.84
N SER A 290 38.00 2.73 9.11
CA SER A 290 38.29 2.87 7.69
C SER A 290 38.02 1.58 6.93
N SER A 291 37.17 1.68 5.89
CA SER A 291 36.75 0.58 5.03
C SER A 291 37.84 0.25 4.01
N ARG A 292 38.08 -1.04 3.74
CA ARG A 292 39.13 -1.54 2.82
C ARG A 292 38.55 -2.26 1.61
N GLY A 293 37.49 -1.69 1.08
CA GLY A 293 36.83 -2.19 -0.12
C GLY A 293 35.93 -3.37 0.15
N ARG A 294 34.91 -3.48 -0.70
CA ARG A 294 33.90 -4.52 -0.64
C ARG A 294 34.30 -5.69 -1.53
N LEU A 295 34.14 -6.90 -1.03
CA LEU A 295 34.24 -8.14 -1.79
C LEU A 295 32.88 -8.80 -1.87
N LYS A 296 32.53 -9.31 -3.04
CA LYS A 296 31.29 -10.05 -3.24
C LYS A 296 31.42 -11.48 -2.71
N TYR A 297 30.52 -11.87 -1.82
CA TYR A 297 30.20 -13.26 -1.49
C TYR A 297 29.11 -13.74 -2.44
N ALA A 298 29.46 -14.61 -3.37
CA ALA A 298 28.59 -15.01 -4.48
C ALA A 298 28.10 -16.45 -4.35
N LYS A 299 28.69 -17.26 -3.45
CA LYS A 299 28.40 -18.70 -3.37
C LYS A 299 27.45 -19.06 -2.22
N ALA A 300 26.40 -18.28 -2.00
CA ALA A 300 25.40 -18.62 -1.01
C ALA A 300 24.66 -19.94 -1.39
N PRO A 301 24.36 -20.87 -0.46
CA PRO A 301 24.74 -20.93 0.95
C PRO A 301 25.90 -21.91 1.19
N THR A 302 27.08 -21.63 0.62
CA THR A 302 28.28 -22.46 0.75
C THR A 302 29.45 -21.67 1.30
N TRP A 303 30.40 -22.36 1.94
CA TRP A 303 31.61 -21.72 2.43
C TRP A 303 32.44 -21.13 1.28
N GLU A 304 32.74 -19.85 1.37
CA GLU A 304 33.60 -19.14 0.43
C GLU A 304 34.71 -18.40 1.18
N THR A 305 35.92 -18.43 0.63
CA THR A 305 37.04 -17.65 1.17
C THR A 305 37.03 -16.27 0.53
N LEU A 306 36.81 -15.23 1.34
CA LEU A 306 37.02 -13.84 0.95
C LEU A 306 38.44 -13.42 1.32
N ALA A 307 39.14 -12.77 0.39
CA ALA A 307 40.55 -12.41 0.53
C ALA A 307 40.81 -10.97 0.10
N TRP A 308 41.03 -10.09 1.09
CA TRP A 308 41.50 -8.73 0.87
C TRP A 308 43.02 -8.77 0.73
N ARG A 309 43.53 -8.26 -0.39
CA ARG A 309 44.96 -8.20 -0.68
C ARG A 309 45.43 -6.74 -0.66
N ASP A 310 46.72 -6.57 -0.37
CA ASP A 310 47.39 -5.25 -0.41
C ASP A 310 46.72 -4.17 0.46
N VAL A 311 46.22 -4.55 1.63
CA VAL A 311 45.55 -3.65 2.56
C VAL A 311 46.58 -2.73 3.23
N SER A 312 46.44 -1.42 3.04
CA SER A 312 47.34 -0.41 3.59
C SER A 312 47.05 -0.06 5.05
N LEU A 313 48.13 0.14 5.81
CA LEU A 313 48.15 0.57 7.21
C LEU A 313 48.69 2.00 7.40
N LEU A 314 48.92 2.74 6.31
CA LEU A 314 49.56 4.08 6.38
C LEU A 314 48.81 5.05 7.29
N ASP A 315 47.47 4.98 7.29
CA ASP A 315 46.58 5.78 8.13
C ASP A 315 46.79 5.49 9.64
N MET A 316 47.39 4.34 9.95
CA MET A 316 47.67 3.81 11.28
C MET A 316 49.16 3.94 11.68
N ALA A 317 49.98 4.69 10.93
CA ALA A 317 51.43 4.78 11.13
C ALA A 317 51.90 5.23 12.54
N ARG A 318 51.00 5.81 13.34
CA ARG A 318 51.28 6.24 14.73
C ARG A 318 50.82 5.23 15.78
N PHE A 319 50.25 4.10 15.37
CA PHE A 319 49.77 3.06 16.26
C PHE A 319 50.89 2.09 16.61
N ASN A 320 51.07 1.82 17.90
CA ASN A 320 51.99 0.80 18.40
C ASN A 320 51.17 -0.27 19.11
N GLY A 321 50.91 -1.40 18.44
CA GLY A 321 50.05 -2.45 18.97
C GLY A 321 49.46 -3.39 17.91
N SER A 322 48.50 -4.20 18.32
CA SER A 322 47.73 -5.09 17.43
C SER A 322 46.55 -4.35 16.82
N THR A 323 46.42 -4.41 15.51
CA THR A 323 45.30 -3.81 14.76
C THR A 323 44.06 -4.69 14.87
N VAL A 324 42.88 -4.07 14.97
CA VAL A 324 41.60 -4.77 15.18
C VAL A 324 40.67 -4.50 14.02
N TYR A 325 39.94 -5.54 13.59
CA TYR A 325 39.09 -5.50 12.40
C TYR A 325 37.72 -6.09 12.69
N PHE A 326 36.75 -5.67 11.90
CA PHE A 326 35.44 -6.29 11.83
C PHE A 326 34.91 -6.22 10.39
N PHE A 327 33.79 -6.88 10.15
CA PHE A 327 33.15 -6.88 8.84
C PHE A 327 31.86 -6.07 8.86
N GLU A 328 31.62 -5.34 7.78
CA GLU A 328 30.34 -4.74 7.42
C GLU A 328 29.72 -5.55 6.30
N PHE A 329 28.43 -5.90 6.43
CA PHE A 329 27.68 -6.70 5.47
C PHE A 329 26.64 -5.84 4.77
N TYR A 330 26.60 -5.91 3.45
CA TYR A 330 25.72 -5.11 2.60
C TYR A 330 24.91 -6.02 1.70
N THR A 331 23.65 -5.69 1.50
CA THR A 331 22.90 -6.20 0.36
C THR A 331 23.59 -5.66 -0.91
N PRO A 332 23.67 -6.44 -2.00
CA PRO A 332 24.21 -5.93 -3.26
C PRO A 332 23.54 -4.60 -3.65
N ASP A 333 24.35 -3.65 -4.13
CA ASP A 333 23.93 -2.30 -4.55
C ASP A 333 23.46 -1.36 -3.42
N GLU A 334 23.47 -1.79 -2.15
CA GLU A 334 23.18 -0.91 -1.01
C GLU A 334 24.42 -0.19 -0.48
N GLU A 335 24.25 1.08 -0.09
CA GLU A 335 25.34 1.89 0.48
C GLU A 335 25.52 1.70 2.00
N ALA A 336 24.44 1.34 2.70
CA ALA A 336 24.45 1.14 4.14
C ALA A 336 24.57 -0.36 4.48
N PRO A 337 25.38 -0.74 5.49
CA PRO A 337 25.45 -2.13 5.89
C PRO A 337 24.19 -2.51 6.71
N PHE A 338 23.59 -3.66 6.41
CA PHE A 338 22.47 -4.19 7.19
C PHE A 338 22.94 -4.73 8.56
N ALA A 339 24.21 -5.14 8.67
CA ALA A 339 24.78 -5.62 9.91
C ALA A 339 26.31 -5.53 9.94
N THR A 340 26.89 -5.75 11.13
CA THR A 340 28.33 -5.90 11.31
C THR A 340 28.67 -7.20 12.03
N SER A 341 29.88 -7.72 11.87
CA SER A 341 30.31 -8.90 12.63
C SER A 341 30.32 -8.67 14.14
N ARG A 342 30.47 -7.41 14.57
CA ARG A 342 30.38 -6.97 15.96
C ARG A 342 28.96 -7.17 16.51
N LEU A 343 27.96 -6.73 15.75
CA LEU A 343 26.55 -6.90 16.10
C LEU A 343 26.12 -8.37 16.05
N LEU A 344 26.48 -9.09 14.98
CA LEU A 344 25.99 -10.47 14.77
C LEU A 344 26.68 -11.51 15.65
N THR A 345 27.99 -11.34 15.92
CA THR A 345 28.79 -12.39 16.58
C THR A 345 29.56 -11.89 17.81
N GLY A 346 29.59 -10.58 18.07
CA GLY A 346 30.45 -9.99 19.10
C GLY A 346 31.96 -10.09 18.80
N ARG A 347 32.35 -10.58 17.62
CA ARG A 347 33.75 -10.89 17.30
C ARG A 347 34.45 -9.73 16.61
N TYR A 348 35.71 -9.55 17.02
CA TYR A 348 36.71 -8.80 16.31
C TYR A 348 37.81 -9.75 15.84
N TYR A 349 38.49 -9.35 14.77
CA TYR A 349 39.57 -10.12 14.17
C TYR A 349 40.88 -9.36 14.35
N GLN A 350 41.95 -10.09 14.62
CA GLN A 350 43.29 -9.52 14.77
C GLN A 350 43.92 -9.37 13.38
N GLY A 351 44.50 -8.21 13.10
CA GLY A 351 45.39 -8.06 11.95
C GLY A 351 46.86 -8.16 12.32
N PRO A 352 47.76 -7.65 11.46
CA PRO A 352 49.18 -7.79 11.70
C PRO A 352 49.57 -7.02 12.97
N LYS A 353 50.47 -7.62 13.75
CA LYS A 353 51.12 -6.94 14.87
C LYS A 353 52.12 -5.93 14.33
N LEU A 354 51.90 -4.64 14.61
CA LEU A 354 52.82 -3.60 14.16
C LEU A 354 54.14 -3.68 14.93
N ILE A 355 55.24 -3.62 14.20
CA ILE A 355 56.60 -3.54 14.76
C ILE A 355 57.27 -2.23 14.35
N LEU A 356 58.08 -1.67 15.24
CA LEU A 356 58.73 -0.37 15.02
C LEU A 356 60.00 -0.48 14.14
N MET A 357 60.60 -1.66 14.05
CA MET A 357 61.82 -1.92 13.29
C MET A 357 61.99 -3.42 13.06
N GLU A 358 62.34 -3.82 11.85
CA GLU A 358 62.83 -5.16 11.55
C GLU A 358 64.37 -5.14 11.66
N MET A 359 64.95 -5.80 12.67
CA MET A 359 66.41 -5.90 12.77
C MET A 359 66.92 -6.93 11.75
N GLY A 360 67.42 -6.48 10.61
CA GLY A 360 68.19 -7.32 9.69
C GLY A 360 69.54 -7.70 10.30
N ASN A 361 69.85 -9.00 10.32
CA ASN A 361 71.13 -9.63 10.73
C ASN A 361 72.09 -8.73 11.52
N ALA A 362 71.88 -8.64 12.83
CA ALA A 362 72.84 -8.02 13.73
C ALA A 362 74.11 -8.88 13.81
N THR A 363 75.14 -8.56 13.03
CA THR A 363 76.48 -9.08 13.25
C THR A 363 77.17 -8.26 14.33
N VAL A 364 77.45 -8.90 15.47
CA VAL A 364 78.29 -8.33 16.53
C VAL A 364 79.74 -8.46 16.10
N ALA A 365 80.40 -7.34 15.78
CA ALA A 365 81.85 -7.30 15.68
C ALA A 365 82.43 -7.11 17.10
N PRO A 366 83.43 -7.91 17.53
CA PRO A 366 84.09 -7.67 18.80
C PRO A 366 84.80 -6.31 18.75
N GLY A 367 84.53 -5.46 19.74
CA GLY A 367 85.36 -4.29 20.00
C GLY A 367 86.75 -4.75 20.41
N ASN A 368 87.79 -4.11 19.85
CA ASN A 368 89.20 -4.43 20.07
C ASN A 368 89.52 -4.80 21.53
N GLY A 369 89.93 -6.06 21.76
CA GLY A 369 90.78 -6.51 22.88
C GLY A 369 90.15 -6.49 24.26
#